data_AF-A0ABC8IMP0-F1
#
_entry.id   AF-A0ABC8IMP0-F1
#
_cell.length_a   1.000
_cell.length_b   1.000
_cell.length_c   1.000
_cell.angle_alpha   90.00
_cell.angle_beta   90.00
_cell.angle_gamma   90.00
#
_symmetry.space_group_name_H-M   'P 1'
#
loop_
_entity.id
_entity.type
_entity.pdbx_description
1 polymer ?
#
loop_
_entity_poly.entity_id
_entity_poly.type
_entity_poly.pdbx_seq_one_letter_code
_entity_poly.pdbx_strand_id
1 'polypeptide(L)'
;MADDASSNQRSPPKKHSIDTNDNNISRSSRSSVDSQRPKPPPPPPPPPTPMTTTSGIPPPENARRYEDLSRRNLNRLSYRRCFCYFFVALLVLVTLAAVLVGIFFLVFRPHKPMFSVSGVSIAGMNLTSSTSLISPLIKINLRAKDVNTFLGLIYGGGSAVEIFYDAVKLGDGELTPFYQPADKVTETVTTLRGTVIELASSTREDLKEAENKGKVPFDLRVKAPFKFKVSAVTMWRMVVTVDCKVTVDKLTLSATVITENCVTEDIAVL
;
A
#
# COMPACT_ATOMS: atom_id res chain seq x y z
N MET A 1 -0.18 -6.84 -61.71
CA MET A 1 -1.17 -6.10 -60.90
C MET A 1 -0.47 -5.74 -59.60
N ALA A 2 -0.03 -4.50 -59.32
CA ALA A 2 -0.54 -3.19 -59.78
C ALA A 2 -1.97 -2.94 -59.23
N ASP A 3 -2.36 -1.85 -58.55
CA ASP A 3 -1.66 -0.66 -57.97
C ASP A 3 -2.44 -0.27 -56.65
N ASP A 4 -2.26 0.82 -55.89
CA ASP A 4 -1.48 2.08 -55.97
C ASP A 4 -1.22 2.64 -54.53
N ALA A 5 -0.50 3.76 -54.39
CA ALA A 5 -0.31 4.53 -53.15
C ALA A 5 -1.42 5.60 -52.92
N SER A 6 -1.53 6.15 -51.70
CA SER A 6 -1.65 7.61 -51.54
C SER A 6 -1.42 8.13 -50.11
N SER A 7 -0.98 9.38 -50.04
CA SER A 7 -0.66 10.17 -48.83
C SER A 7 -1.77 11.21 -48.56
N ASN A 8 -1.94 11.66 -47.31
CA ASN A 8 -2.15 13.11 -47.11
C ASN A 8 -1.83 13.63 -45.70
N GLN A 9 -1.18 14.80 -45.65
CA GLN A 9 -1.00 15.63 -44.47
C GLN A 9 -2.04 16.75 -44.44
N ARG A 10 -2.46 17.24 -43.26
CA ARG A 10 -2.96 18.62 -43.14
C ARG A 10 -2.91 19.23 -41.73
N SER A 11 -2.29 20.40 -41.67
CA SER A 11 -2.33 21.45 -40.64
C SER A 11 -2.09 22.79 -41.36
N PRO A 12 -2.31 23.97 -40.74
CA PRO A 12 -3.39 24.44 -39.85
C PRO A 12 -4.20 25.54 -40.60
N PRO A 13 -4.78 26.57 -39.92
CA PRO A 13 -4.02 27.83 -39.80
C PRO A 13 -4.25 28.66 -38.50
N LYS A 14 -3.34 29.61 -38.25
CA LYS A 14 -3.47 30.70 -37.27
C LYS A 14 -4.58 31.70 -37.66
N LYS A 15 -5.10 32.46 -36.69
CA LYS A 15 -5.78 33.75 -36.94
C LYS A 15 -5.09 34.91 -36.22
N HIS A 16 -5.34 36.12 -36.72
CA HIS A 16 -4.45 37.27 -36.64
C HIS A 16 -4.99 38.37 -35.71
N SER A 17 -4.10 39.23 -35.21
CA SER A 17 -4.45 40.48 -34.52
C SER A 17 -5.01 41.52 -35.51
N ILE A 18 -5.95 42.35 -35.05
CA ILE A 18 -6.32 43.64 -35.64
C ILE A 18 -6.62 44.62 -34.48
N ASP A 19 -5.78 45.65 -34.34
CA ASP A 19 -6.11 46.89 -33.62
C ASP A 19 -7.10 47.73 -34.43
N THR A 20 -7.96 48.51 -33.79
CA THR A 20 -8.44 49.77 -34.40
C THR A 20 -8.58 50.86 -33.34
N ASN A 21 -8.02 52.01 -33.68
CA ASN A 21 -7.91 53.23 -32.89
C ASN A 21 -9.01 54.20 -33.31
N ASP A 22 -9.60 54.95 -32.37
CA ASP A 22 -10.50 56.06 -32.72
C ASP A 22 -10.10 57.36 -32.01
N ASN A 23 -10.01 58.43 -32.80
CA ASN A 23 -9.62 59.78 -32.40
C ASN A 23 -10.86 60.65 -32.14
N ASN A 24 -10.75 61.68 -31.28
CA ASN A 24 -10.90 63.11 -31.68
C ASN A 24 -10.88 64.06 -30.47
N ILE A 25 -9.94 65.02 -30.42
CA ILE A 25 -10.01 66.41 -30.95
C ILE A 25 -10.93 67.34 -30.14
N SER A 26 -10.32 68.26 -29.38
CA SER A 26 -10.43 69.70 -29.68
C SER A 26 -9.52 70.56 -28.77
N ARG A 27 -8.65 71.35 -29.42
CA ARG A 27 -7.85 72.42 -28.80
C ARG A 27 -8.50 73.75 -29.21
N SER A 28 -8.76 74.65 -28.26
CA SER A 28 -8.98 76.06 -28.57
C SER A 28 -8.46 76.95 -27.45
N SER A 29 -7.60 77.89 -27.83
CA SER A 29 -7.07 78.95 -26.99
C SER A 29 -7.34 80.29 -27.67
N ARG A 30 -7.85 81.27 -26.92
CA ARG A 30 -7.76 82.71 -27.26
C ARG A 30 -7.95 83.58 -26.03
N SER A 31 -7.25 84.71 -26.04
CA SER A 31 -7.21 85.73 -24.99
C SER A 31 -7.61 87.08 -25.60
N SER A 32 -8.40 87.87 -24.87
CA SER A 32 -8.60 89.34 -24.99
C SER A 32 -9.60 89.73 -23.88
N VAL A 33 -9.21 90.36 -22.78
CA VAL A 33 -8.75 91.76 -22.57
C VAL A 33 -9.91 92.71 -22.22
N ASP A 34 -9.83 93.16 -20.96
CA ASP A 34 -10.30 94.40 -20.32
C ASP A 34 -11.80 94.78 -20.19
N SER A 35 -12.22 94.92 -18.93
CA SER A 35 -13.04 96.05 -18.47
C SER A 35 -12.87 96.24 -16.96
N GLN A 36 -12.52 97.47 -16.57
CA GLN A 36 -12.11 97.85 -15.23
C GLN A 36 -13.29 97.94 -14.24
N ARG A 37 -13.06 97.50 -12.99
CA ARG A 37 -13.81 98.02 -11.82
C ARG A 37 -12.92 98.01 -10.56
N PRO A 38 -12.90 99.08 -9.74
CA PRO A 38 -12.06 99.13 -8.54
C PRO A 38 -12.42 98.06 -7.50
N LYS A 39 -11.40 97.50 -6.84
CA LYS A 39 -11.57 96.54 -5.73
C LYS A 39 -11.98 97.28 -4.44
N PRO A 40 -12.94 96.76 -3.65
CA PRO A 40 -13.10 97.19 -2.26
C PRO A 40 -11.92 96.68 -1.40
N PRO A 41 -11.54 97.40 -0.32
CA PRO A 41 -10.44 97.00 0.55
C PRO A 41 -10.78 95.74 1.37
N PRO A 42 -9.78 94.88 1.69
CA PRO A 42 -10.01 93.70 2.52
C PRO A 42 -10.25 94.08 4.00
N PRO A 43 -11.08 93.31 4.74
CA PRO A 43 -11.24 93.50 6.18
C PRO A 43 -9.95 93.13 6.94
N PRO A 44 -9.71 93.73 8.12
CA PRO A 44 -8.52 93.43 8.92
C PRO A 44 -8.52 91.99 9.46
N PRO A 45 -7.34 91.37 9.63
CA PRO A 45 -7.24 90.01 10.14
C PRO A 45 -7.67 89.92 11.62
N PRO A 46 -8.33 88.82 12.05
CA PRO A 46 -8.60 88.57 13.46
C PRO A 46 -7.28 88.32 14.23
N PRO A 47 -7.22 88.66 15.53
CA PRO A 47 -6.03 88.44 16.33
C PRO A 47 -5.69 86.94 16.45
N PRO A 48 -4.40 86.56 16.47
CA PRO A 48 -4.00 85.17 16.58
C PRO A 48 -4.34 84.63 17.97
N THR A 49 -5.36 83.77 18.04
CA THR A 49 -5.56 82.90 19.20
C THR A 49 -4.34 81.97 19.32
N PRO A 50 -3.72 81.84 20.50
CA PRO A 50 -2.56 80.97 20.66
C PRO A 50 -2.95 79.53 20.35
N MET A 51 -2.26 78.91 19.39
CA MET A 51 -2.30 77.47 19.22
C MET A 51 -1.66 76.83 20.45
N THR A 52 -2.48 76.47 21.43
CA THR A 52 -2.10 75.39 22.35
C THR A 52 -1.97 74.14 21.51
N THR A 53 -0.73 73.82 21.14
CA THR A 53 -0.31 72.46 20.82
C THR A 53 -0.56 71.59 22.05
N THR A 54 -1.81 71.16 22.21
CA THR A 54 -2.16 70.03 23.07
C THR A 54 -1.42 68.83 22.49
N SER A 55 -0.20 68.62 22.98
CA SER A 55 0.56 67.41 22.75
C SER A 55 -0.38 66.26 23.07
N GLY A 56 -0.66 65.43 22.06
CA GLY A 56 -1.65 64.36 22.10
C GLY A 56 -1.19 63.19 22.96
N ILE A 57 -0.82 63.47 24.21
CA ILE A 57 -0.65 62.49 25.27
C ILE A 57 -2.07 62.01 25.57
N PRO A 58 -2.44 60.76 25.19
CA PRO A 58 -3.74 60.24 25.56
C PRO A 58 -3.86 60.26 27.10
N PRO A 59 -5.06 60.51 27.66
CA PRO A 59 -5.27 60.43 29.10
C PRO A 59 -4.64 59.15 29.67
N PRO A 60 -4.00 59.18 30.84
CA PRO A 60 -3.16 58.07 31.32
C PRO A 60 -3.91 56.73 31.41
N GLU A 61 -5.22 56.78 31.62
CA GLU A 61 -6.13 55.64 31.54
C GLU A 61 -6.23 55.02 30.13
N ASN A 62 -6.35 55.85 29.09
CA ASN A 62 -6.33 55.41 27.70
C ASN A 62 -4.94 54.89 27.30
N ALA A 63 -3.86 55.54 27.76
CA ALA A 63 -2.49 55.10 27.50
C ALA A 63 -2.27 53.65 28.00
N ARG A 64 -2.64 53.35 29.25
CA ARG A 64 -2.59 51.98 29.79
C ARG A 64 -3.50 51.01 29.05
N ARG A 65 -4.70 51.43 28.65
CA ARG A 65 -5.63 50.59 27.88
C ARG A 65 -5.07 50.21 26.51
N TYR A 66 -4.33 51.10 25.84
CA TYR A 66 -3.61 50.79 24.59
C TYR A 66 -2.41 49.85 24.82
N GLU A 67 -1.68 49.99 25.93
CA GLU A 67 -0.63 49.02 26.29
C GLU A 67 -1.18 47.63 26.59
N ASP A 68 -2.24 47.51 27.39
CA ASP A 68 -2.88 46.22 27.69
C ASP A 68 -3.45 45.55 26.44
N LEU A 69 -4.08 46.30 25.53
CA LEU A 69 -4.60 45.77 24.27
C LEU A 69 -3.48 45.33 23.32
N SER A 70 -2.39 46.10 23.21
CA SER A 70 -1.25 45.72 22.36
C SER A 70 -0.50 44.50 22.91
N ARG A 71 -0.24 44.46 24.22
CA ARG A 71 0.41 43.32 24.92
C ARG A 71 -0.44 42.04 24.84
N ARG A 72 -1.77 42.16 24.97
CA ARG A 72 -2.73 41.05 24.81
C ARG A 72 -2.79 40.53 23.36
N ASN A 73 -2.67 41.41 22.37
CA ASN A 73 -2.61 41.01 20.95
C ASN A 73 -1.30 40.30 20.58
N LEU A 74 -0.14 40.80 21.06
CA LEU A 74 1.16 40.18 20.82
C LEU A 74 1.22 38.72 21.31
N ASN A 75 0.73 38.45 22.52
CA ASN A 75 0.73 37.08 23.07
C ASN A 75 -0.24 36.14 22.34
N ARG A 76 -1.42 36.62 21.92
CA ARG A 76 -2.36 35.83 21.09
C ARG A 76 -1.80 35.51 19.69
N LEU A 77 -1.06 36.44 19.09
CA LEU A 77 -0.43 36.24 17.78
C LEU A 77 0.75 35.25 17.85
N SER A 78 1.54 35.29 18.92
CA SER A 78 2.70 34.40 19.10
C SER A 78 2.29 32.93 19.22
N TYR A 79 1.36 32.60 20.12
CA TYR A 79 0.89 31.21 20.30
C TYR A 79 0.22 30.65 19.03
N ARG A 80 -0.60 31.47 18.34
CA ARG A 80 -1.28 31.07 17.10
C ARG A 80 -0.29 30.82 15.95
N ARG A 81 0.77 31.62 15.84
CA ARG A 81 1.85 31.38 14.87
C ARG A 81 2.63 30.11 15.19
N CYS A 82 3.02 29.90 16.45
CA CYS A 82 3.74 28.70 16.88
C CYS A 82 2.93 27.41 16.61
N PHE A 83 1.62 27.44 16.89
CA PHE A 83 0.68 26.37 16.53
C PHE A 83 0.65 26.14 15.01
N CYS A 84 0.48 27.18 14.19
CA CYS A 84 0.51 27.05 12.73
C CYS A 84 1.84 26.45 12.21
N TYR A 85 3.00 26.86 12.73
CA TYR A 85 4.29 26.25 12.36
C TYR A 85 4.37 24.78 12.78
N PHE A 86 3.85 24.41 13.94
CA PHE A 86 3.77 23.01 14.37
C PHE A 86 2.91 22.15 13.43
N PHE A 87 1.72 22.64 13.03
CA PHE A 87 0.87 21.91 12.06
C PHE A 87 1.48 21.83 10.67
N VAL A 88 2.15 22.89 10.19
CA VAL A 88 2.89 22.84 8.91
C VAL A 88 4.05 21.85 9.00
N ALA A 89 4.82 21.84 10.08
CA ALA A 89 5.91 20.88 10.29
C ALA A 89 5.39 19.44 10.39
N LEU A 90 4.27 19.22 11.08
CA LEU A 90 3.61 17.92 11.16
C LEU A 90 3.11 17.44 9.79
N LEU A 91 2.48 18.32 9.00
CA LEU A 91 2.05 18.00 7.64
C LEU A 91 3.24 17.66 6.74
N VAL A 92 4.35 18.40 6.81
CA VAL A 92 5.59 18.09 6.08
C VAL A 92 6.18 16.73 6.53
N LEU A 93 6.17 16.43 7.83
CA LEU A 93 6.64 15.14 8.34
C LEU A 93 5.76 13.97 7.85
N VAL A 94 4.43 14.14 7.87
CA VAL A 94 3.47 13.14 7.39
C VAL A 94 3.58 12.94 5.89
N THR A 95 3.73 14.00 5.08
CA THR A 95 3.93 13.86 3.63
C THR A 95 5.27 13.18 3.31
N LEU A 96 6.34 13.51 4.02
CA LEU A 96 7.63 12.83 3.87
C LEU A 96 7.53 11.34 4.23
N ALA A 97 6.88 11.00 5.35
CA ALA A 97 6.63 9.62 5.74
C ALA A 97 5.79 8.86 4.70
N ALA A 98 4.72 9.48 4.17
CA ALA A 98 3.89 8.89 3.13
C ALA A 98 4.66 8.66 1.81
N VAL A 99 5.55 9.58 1.42
CA VAL A 99 6.45 9.40 0.26
C VAL A 99 7.42 8.25 0.49
N LEU A 100 8.05 8.15 1.67
CA LEU A 100 8.96 7.06 2.01
C LEU A 100 8.26 5.69 2.00
N VAL A 101 7.06 5.59 2.59
CA VAL A 101 6.23 4.36 2.56
C VAL A 101 5.79 4.03 1.13
N GLY A 102 5.42 5.04 0.33
CA GLY A 102 5.07 4.86 -1.09
C GLY A 102 6.23 4.32 -1.91
N ILE A 103 7.43 4.89 -1.77
CA ILE A 103 8.66 4.39 -2.44
C ILE A 103 8.97 2.97 -1.97
N PHE A 104 8.89 2.69 -0.67
CA PHE A 104 9.11 1.35 -0.12
C PHE A 104 8.15 0.34 -0.77
N PHE A 105 6.84 0.63 -0.81
CA PHE A 105 5.87 -0.26 -1.43
C PHE A 105 6.08 -0.44 -2.94
N LEU A 106 6.44 0.63 -3.67
CA LEU A 106 6.69 0.59 -5.11
C LEU A 106 7.94 -0.21 -5.50
N VAL A 107 8.97 -0.21 -4.65
CA VAL A 107 10.25 -0.93 -4.85
C VAL A 107 10.15 -2.38 -4.38
N PHE A 108 9.72 -2.60 -3.13
CA PHE A 108 9.74 -3.93 -2.53
C PHE A 108 8.55 -4.80 -2.91
N ARG A 109 7.39 -4.20 -3.28
CA ARG A 109 6.15 -4.83 -3.74
C ARG A 109 5.93 -6.23 -3.13
N PRO A 110 5.53 -6.34 -1.86
CA PRO A 110 5.40 -7.64 -1.20
C PRO A 110 4.33 -8.50 -1.90
N HIS A 111 4.79 -9.47 -2.68
CA HIS A 111 3.98 -10.50 -3.30
C HIS A 111 3.93 -11.73 -2.40
N LYS A 112 2.79 -12.45 -2.44
CA LYS A 112 2.64 -13.70 -1.71
C LYS A 112 3.54 -14.80 -2.30
N PRO A 113 4.23 -15.60 -1.46
CA PRO A 113 5.05 -16.71 -1.94
C PRO A 113 4.18 -17.74 -2.67
N MET A 114 4.72 -18.31 -3.75
CA MET A 114 4.08 -19.39 -4.47
C MET A 114 4.58 -20.72 -3.89
N PHE A 115 3.67 -21.65 -3.65
CA PHE A 115 3.99 -23.01 -3.24
C PHE A 115 3.53 -24.00 -4.30
N SER A 116 4.23 -25.12 -4.41
CA SER A 116 3.81 -26.29 -5.18
C SER A 116 4.31 -27.57 -4.50
N VAL A 117 3.69 -28.70 -4.84
CA VAL A 117 4.08 -30.02 -4.31
C VAL A 117 4.90 -30.75 -5.38
N SER A 118 6.20 -30.90 -5.14
CA SER A 118 7.13 -31.54 -6.11
C SER A 118 7.23 -33.05 -5.94
N GLY A 119 6.75 -33.62 -4.83
CA GLY A 119 6.75 -35.05 -4.60
C GLY A 119 5.99 -35.45 -3.34
N VAL A 120 5.46 -36.67 -3.33
CA VAL A 120 4.75 -37.28 -2.21
C VAL A 120 5.22 -38.73 -2.08
N SER A 121 5.45 -39.22 -0.86
CA SER A 121 5.74 -40.63 -0.59
C SER A 121 4.85 -41.13 0.54
N ILE A 122 4.17 -42.25 0.33
CA ILE A 122 3.12 -42.74 1.22
C ILE A 122 3.50 -44.12 1.77
N ALA A 123 3.32 -44.31 3.08
CA ALA A 123 3.42 -45.61 3.76
C ALA A 123 2.30 -45.74 4.80
N GLY A 124 2.05 -46.96 5.29
CA GLY A 124 1.04 -47.23 6.34
C GLY A 124 -0.43 -47.20 5.87
N MET A 125 -0.68 -46.99 4.57
CA MET A 125 -2.01 -47.02 3.95
C MET A 125 -2.37 -48.46 3.52
N ASN A 126 -2.59 -49.35 4.49
CA ASN A 126 -3.03 -50.72 4.20
C ASN A 126 -4.56 -50.81 4.12
N LEU A 127 -5.08 -50.80 2.89
CA LEU A 127 -6.52 -50.88 2.62
C LEU A 127 -7.05 -52.32 2.49
N THR A 128 -6.17 -53.32 2.37
CA THR A 128 -6.56 -54.73 2.20
C THR A 128 -6.81 -55.44 3.53
N SER A 129 -6.32 -54.90 4.65
CA SER A 129 -6.70 -55.35 6.00
C SER A 129 -8.20 -55.22 6.27
N SER A 130 -8.74 -56.16 7.06
CA SER A 130 -10.12 -56.14 7.56
C SER A 130 -10.39 -55.02 8.58
N THR A 131 -9.34 -54.51 9.24
CA THR A 131 -9.42 -53.39 10.19
C THR A 131 -9.70 -52.06 9.48
N SER A 132 -10.67 -51.28 9.97
CA SER A 132 -10.97 -49.91 9.51
C SER A 132 -9.83 -48.91 9.76
N LEU A 133 -8.99 -49.21 10.74
CA LEU A 133 -7.88 -48.38 11.23
C LEU A 133 -6.67 -48.37 10.29
N ILE A 134 -6.09 -47.19 10.06
CA ILE A 134 -4.81 -47.00 9.38
C ILE A 134 -3.88 -46.07 10.20
N SER A 135 -2.57 -46.18 9.97
CA SER A 135 -1.56 -45.29 10.57
C SER A 135 -0.60 -44.80 9.49
N PRO A 136 -1.05 -43.86 8.62
CA PRO A 136 -0.28 -43.41 7.48
C PRO A 136 0.94 -42.58 7.89
N LEU A 137 2.02 -42.74 7.14
CA LEU A 137 3.23 -41.93 7.20
C LEU A 137 3.46 -41.34 5.82
N ILE A 138 3.24 -40.03 5.69
CA ILE A 138 3.22 -39.33 4.40
C ILE A 138 4.34 -38.31 4.40
N LYS A 139 5.29 -38.41 3.46
CA LYS A 139 6.30 -37.38 3.22
C LYS A 139 5.85 -36.51 2.05
N ILE A 140 6.01 -35.20 2.20
CA ILE A 140 5.66 -34.22 1.17
C ILE A 140 6.87 -33.33 0.92
N ASN A 141 7.29 -33.27 -0.34
CA ASN A 141 8.28 -32.33 -0.82
C ASN A 141 7.53 -31.06 -1.26
N LEU A 142 7.68 -30.00 -0.48
CA LEU A 142 7.11 -28.69 -0.75
C LEU A 142 8.15 -27.81 -1.41
N ARG A 143 7.78 -27.21 -2.53
CA ARG A 143 8.62 -26.30 -3.31
C ARG A 143 8.07 -24.88 -3.13
N ALA A 144 8.74 -24.11 -2.29
CA ALA A 144 8.47 -22.68 -2.18
C ALA A 144 9.21 -21.94 -3.31
N LYS A 145 8.52 -21.05 -4.01
CA LYS A 145 9.10 -20.11 -4.97
C LYS A 145 8.78 -18.70 -4.49
N ASP A 146 9.84 -17.97 -4.14
CA ASP A 146 9.72 -16.55 -3.91
C ASP A 146 9.64 -15.82 -5.25
N VAL A 147 8.76 -14.82 -5.29
CA VAL A 147 8.51 -13.94 -6.43
C VAL A 147 8.96 -12.50 -6.12
N ASN A 148 9.48 -12.25 -4.91
CA ASN A 148 10.05 -10.98 -4.49
C ASN A 148 11.55 -10.94 -4.79
N THR A 149 12.03 -9.90 -5.46
CA THR A 149 13.45 -9.77 -5.84
C THR A 149 14.35 -9.23 -4.72
N PHE A 150 13.77 -8.67 -3.66
CA PHE A 150 14.51 -7.98 -2.59
C PHE A 150 14.19 -8.46 -1.16
N LEU A 151 13.17 -9.31 -0.99
CA LEU A 151 12.66 -9.76 0.31
C LEU A 151 12.90 -11.25 0.50
N GLY A 152 13.91 -11.66 1.27
CA GLY A 152 14.02 -13.07 1.67
C GLY A 152 12.90 -13.44 2.66
N LEU A 153 12.52 -14.73 2.72
CA LEU A 153 11.52 -15.23 3.68
C LEU A 153 12.17 -16.16 4.70
N ILE A 154 11.96 -15.89 5.99
CA ILE A 154 12.33 -16.79 7.09
C ILE A 154 11.06 -17.50 7.54
N TYR A 155 10.94 -18.81 7.28
CA TYR A 155 9.87 -19.64 7.80
C TYR A 155 10.26 -20.18 9.17
N GLY A 156 9.44 -19.90 10.19
CA GLY A 156 9.70 -20.29 11.58
C GLY A 156 8.96 -21.54 12.01
N GLY A 157 9.28 -22.06 13.19
CA GLY A 157 8.52 -23.14 13.83
C GLY A 157 7.12 -22.70 14.30
N GLY A 158 6.25 -23.67 14.59
CA GLY A 158 4.82 -23.43 14.80
C GLY A 158 4.05 -23.29 13.48
N SER A 159 4.49 -24.03 12.46
CA SER A 159 3.74 -24.20 11.22
C SER A 159 2.89 -25.47 11.33
N ALA A 160 1.71 -25.49 10.70
CA ALA A 160 0.85 -26.66 10.68
C ALA A 160 0.65 -27.12 9.23
N VAL A 161 0.92 -28.39 8.97
CA VAL A 161 0.65 -29.03 7.68
C VAL A 161 -0.31 -30.18 7.94
N GLU A 162 -1.41 -30.21 7.21
CA GLU A 162 -2.48 -31.19 7.36
C GLU A 162 -2.86 -31.76 5.99
N ILE A 163 -3.03 -33.08 5.88
CA ILE A 163 -3.48 -33.74 4.65
C ILE A 163 -4.79 -34.47 4.88
N PHE A 164 -5.69 -34.38 3.91
CA PHE A 164 -7.06 -34.89 3.96
C PHE A 164 -7.38 -35.71 2.70
N TYR A 165 -8.27 -36.69 2.87
CA TYR A 165 -8.97 -37.39 1.79
C TYR A 165 -10.46 -37.34 2.10
N ASP A 166 -11.26 -36.76 1.20
CA ASP A 166 -12.70 -36.55 1.37
C ASP A 166 -13.08 -36.01 2.78
N ALA A 167 -12.48 -34.87 3.14
CA ALA A 167 -12.55 -34.23 4.47
C ALA A 167 -12.02 -35.05 5.68
N VAL A 168 -11.70 -36.33 5.53
CA VAL A 168 -11.05 -37.13 6.59
C VAL A 168 -9.58 -36.75 6.68
N LYS A 169 -9.16 -36.24 7.85
CA LYS A 169 -7.75 -35.90 8.12
C LYS A 169 -6.92 -37.19 8.17
N LEU A 170 -6.01 -37.36 7.21
CA LEU A 170 -5.09 -38.49 7.13
C LEU A 170 -3.80 -38.28 7.91
N GLY A 171 -3.45 -37.04 8.29
CA GLY A 171 -2.34 -36.79 9.19
C GLY A 171 -1.91 -35.34 9.25
N ASP A 172 -1.00 -35.05 10.17
CA ASP A 172 -0.37 -33.73 10.31
C ASP A 172 1.11 -33.78 10.70
N GLY A 173 1.74 -32.62 10.61
CA GLY A 173 3.12 -32.35 11.00
C GLY A 173 3.44 -30.86 10.87
N GLU A 174 4.72 -30.50 11.06
CA GLU A 174 5.22 -29.14 10.86
C GLU A 174 6.21 -29.06 9.69
N LEU A 175 6.43 -27.86 9.15
CA LEU A 175 7.59 -27.56 8.31
C LEU A 175 8.83 -27.41 9.20
N THR A 176 9.94 -28.03 8.79
CA THR A 176 11.25 -27.72 9.36
C THR A 176 11.57 -26.24 9.07
N PRO A 177 11.94 -25.40 10.07
CA PRO A 177 12.26 -24.00 9.84
C PRO A 177 13.36 -23.81 8.78
N PHE A 178 13.14 -22.93 7.81
CA PHE A 178 14.07 -22.70 6.71
C PHE A 178 14.12 -21.24 6.27
N TYR A 179 15.24 -20.86 5.67
CA TYR A 179 15.41 -19.56 5.04
C TYR A 179 15.35 -19.70 3.51
N GLN A 180 14.47 -18.92 2.90
CA GLN A 180 14.35 -18.76 1.47
C GLN A 180 14.98 -17.43 1.06
N PRO A 181 16.09 -17.43 0.29
CA PRO A 181 16.65 -16.20 -0.26
C PRO A 181 15.70 -15.55 -1.27
N ALA A 182 15.83 -14.23 -1.45
CA ALA A 182 15.04 -13.47 -2.42
C ALA A 182 15.22 -14.00 -3.86
N ASP A 183 14.14 -14.05 -4.63
CA ASP A 183 14.09 -14.60 -6.01
C ASP A 183 14.73 -16.00 -6.13
N LYS A 184 14.52 -16.86 -5.11
CA LYS A 184 14.97 -18.25 -5.14
C LYS A 184 13.84 -19.23 -4.86
N VAL A 185 13.96 -20.37 -5.52
CA VAL A 185 13.21 -21.58 -5.19
C VAL A 185 13.91 -22.26 -4.02
N THR A 186 13.14 -22.76 -3.07
CA THR A 186 13.65 -23.57 -1.96
C THR A 186 12.73 -24.76 -1.77
N GLU A 187 13.30 -25.95 -1.73
CA GLU A 187 12.56 -27.18 -1.45
C GLU A 187 12.75 -27.57 0.00
N THR A 188 11.67 -28.01 0.64
CA THR A 188 11.63 -28.49 2.01
C THR A 188 10.82 -29.77 2.08
N VAL A 189 11.19 -30.67 2.99
CA VAL A 189 10.49 -31.94 3.19
C VAL A 189 9.81 -31.91 4.55
N THR A 190 8.50 -32.16 4.57
CA THR A 190 7.75 -32.39 5.80
C THR A 190 7.28 -33.85 5.86
N THR A 191 7.09 -34.36 7.07
CA THR A 191 6.59 -35.71 7.34
C THR A 191 5.33 -35.60 8.17
N LEU A 192 4.21 -35.96 7.57
CA LEU A 192 2.90 -36.00 8.21
C LEU A 192 2.64 -37.40 8.76
N ARG A 193 2.00 -37.47 9.92
CA ARG A 193 1.68 -38.72 10.61
C ARG A 193 0.19 -38.78 10.92
N GLY A 194 -0.44 -39.87 10.51
CA GLY A 194 -1.74 -40.27 11.02
C GLY A 194 -1.55 -41.37 12.06
N THR A 195 -2.17 -41.22 13.22
CA THR A 195 -2.09 -42.21 14.32
C THR A 195 -3.47 -42.81 14.53
N VAL A 196 -3.65 -44.07 14.13
CA VAL A 196 -4.88 -44.86 14.38
C VAL A 196 -6.15 -44.13 13.90
N ILE A 197 -6.18 -43.84 12.60
CA ILE A 197 -7.30 -43.17 11.94
C ILE A 197 -8.29 -44.22 11.49
N GLU A 198 -9.54 -44.13 11.98
CA GLU A 198 -10.64 -44.95 11.49
C GLU A 198 -11.20 -44.37 10.19
N LEU A 199 -11.15 -45.18 9.12
CA LEU A 199 -11.82 -44.85 7.86
C LEU A 199 -13.16 -45.60 7.77
N ALA A 200 -14.22 -44.86 7.44
CA ALA A 200 -15.53 -45.44 7.10
C ALA A 200 -15.41 -46.38 5.89
N SER A 201 -16.32 -47.36 5.78
CA SER A 201 -16.29 -48.34 4.69
C SER A 201 -16.36 -47.71 3.30
N SER A 202 -17.22 -46.71 3.12
CA SER A 202 -17.31 -45.92 1.88
C SER A 202 -15.97 -45.28 1.53
N THR A 203 -15.40 -44.48 2.43
CA THR A 203 -14.11 -43.80 2.22
C THR A 203 -12.97 -44.80 1.91
N ARG A 204 -13.00 -46.03 2.47
CA ARG A 204 -12.04 -47.09 2.14
C ARG A 204 -12.26 -47.68 0.74
N GLU A 205 -13.51 -47.79 0.30
CA GLU A 205 -13.87 -48.26 -1.04
C GLU A 205 -13.54 -47.21 -2.09
N ASP A 206 -13.90 -45.94 -1.85
CA ASP A 206 -13.55 -44.79 -2.70
C ASP A 206 -12.03 -44.67 -2.88
N LEU A 207 -11.26 -44.82 -1.78
CA LEU A 207 -9.80 -44.73 -1.81
C LEU A 207 -9.16 -45.91 -2.58
N LYS A 208 -9.72 -47.12 -2.47
CA LYS A 208 -9.32 -48.28 -3.31
C LYS A 208 -9.66 -48.07 -4.77
N GLU A 209 -10.83 -47.53 -5.09
CA GLU A 209 -11.23 -47.26 -6.46
C GLU A 209 -10.36 -46.17 -7.09
N ALA A 210 -10.03 -45.13 -6.34
CA ALA A 210 -9.10 -44.08 -6.73
C ALA A 210 -7.67 -44.61 -6.97
N GLU A 211 -7.18 -45.52 -6.12
CA GLU A 211 -5.89 -46.20 -6.32
C GLU A 211 -5.90 -47.12 -7.55
N ASN A 212 -6.95 -47.91 -7.74
CA ASN A 212 -7.12 -48.77 -8.93
C ASN A 212 -7.21 -47.97 -10.24
N LYS A 213 -7.78 -46.75 -10.19
CA LYS A 213 -7.80 -45.80 -11.31
C LYS A 213 -6.46 -45.07 -11.52
N GLY A 214 -5.48 -45.28 -10.64
CA GLY A 214 -4.18 -44.60 -10.66
C GLY A 214 -4.29 -43.10 -10.42
N LYS A 215 -5.29 -42.63 -9.66
CA LYS A 215 -5.59 -41.21 -9.43
C LYS A 215 -6.21 -41.00 -8.05
N VAL A 216 -5.37 -40.86 -7.02
CA VAL A 216 -5.83 -40.54 -5.66
C VAL A 216 -5.69 -39.05 -5.39
N PRO A 217 -6.81 -38.30 -5.26
CA PRO A 217 -6.79 -36.89 -4.87
C PRO A 217 -6.62 -36.74 -3.36
N PHE A 218 -5.84 -35.74 -2.95
CA PHE A 218 -5.69 -35.29 -1.57
C PHE A 218 -5.80 -33.77 -1.51
N ASP A 219 -6.43 -33.27 -0.45
CA ASP A 219 -6.38 -31.84 -0.09
C ASP A 219 -5.29 -31.66 0.97
N LEU A 220 -4.33 -30.78 0.71
CA LEU A 220 -3.19 -30.46 1.59
C LEU A 220 -3.31 -29.01 2.03
N ARG A 221 -3.36 -28.77 3.34
CA ARG A 221 -3.36 -27.43 3.93
C ARG A 221 -2.03 -27.16 4.62
N VAL A 222 -1.42 -26.03 4.30
CA VAL A 222 -0.16 -25.54 4.90
C VAL A 222 -0.42 -24.18 5.53
N LYS A 223 -0.25 -24.05 6.85
CA LYS A 223 -0.20 -22.79 7.58
C LYS A 223 1.22 -22.52 8.02
N ALA A 224 1.89 -21.58 7.37
CA ALA A 224 3.30 -21.30 7.59
C ALA A 224 3.50 -19.87 8.14
N PRO A 225 3.94 -19.72 9.41
CA PRO A 225 4.38 -18.43 9.91
C PRO A 225 5.76 -18.06 9.34
N PHE A 226 5.89 -16.84 8.86
CA PHE A 226 7.11 -16.35 8.25
C PHE A 226 7.43 -14.90 8.63
N LYS A 227 8.62 -14.44 8.27
CA LYS A 227 9.06 -13.05 8.35
C LYS A 227 9.79 -12.66 7.07
N PHE A 228 9.51 -11.48 6.53
CA PHE A 228 10.35 -10.91 5.48
C PHE A 228 11.70 -10.43 6.05
N LYS A 229 12.76 -10.58 5.26
CA LYS A 229 14.14 -10.18 5.60
C LYS A 229 14.72 -9.32 4.47
N VAL A 230 15.22 -8.14 4.84
CA VAL A 230 15.89 -7.20 3.95
C VAL A 230 17.30 -6.94 4.47
N SER A 231 18.30 -7.53 3.83
CA SER A 231 19.69 -7.49 4.31
C SER A 231 19.78 -7.97 5.79
N ALA A 232 20.19 -7.11 6.72
CA ALA A 232 20.24 -7.40 8.15
C ALA A 232 18.92 -7.20 8.90
N VAL A 233 17.93 -6.52 8.32
CA VAL A 233 16.66 -6.18 8.98
C VAL A 233 15.64 -7.31 8.78
N THR A 234 14.97 -7.72 9.85
CA THR A 234 13.87 -8.68 9.81
C THR A 234 12.57 -7.97 10.19
N MET A 235 11.52 -8.17 9.40
CA MET A 235 10.20 -7.57 9.59
C MET A 235 9.37 -8.34 10.64
N TRP A 236 8.15 -7.87 10.88
CA TRP A 236 7.20 -8.52 11.81
C TRP A 236 6.78 -9.91 11.33
N ARG A 237 6.13 -10.68 12.22
CA ARG A 237 5.68 -12.05 11.92
C ARG A 237 4.36 -12.00 11.15
N MET A 238 4.27 -12.81 10.11
CA MET A 238 3.09 -13.00 9.28
C MET A 238 2.75 -14.48 9.22
N VAL A 239 1.55 -14.82 8.76
CA VAL A 239 1.16 -16.19 8.38
C VAL A 239 0.63 -16.19 6.97
N VAL A 240 1.02 -17.22 6.22
CA VAL A 240 0.39 -17.58 4.96
C VAL A 240 -0.30 -18.94 5.13
N THR A 241 -1.55 -19.03 4.64
CA THR A 241 -2.21 -20.31 4.40
C THR A 241 -2.07 -20.66 2.92
N VAL A 242 -1.87 -21.93 2.62
CA VAL A 242 -1.91 -22.49 1.27
C VAL A 242 -2.78 -23.74 1.32
N ASP A 243 -3.78 -23.81 0.44
CA ASP A 243 -4.54 -25.03 0.20
C ASP A 243 -4.18 -25.57 -1.19
N CYS A 244 -3.68 -26.80 -1.23
CA CYS A 244 -3.19 -27.49 -2.42
C CYS A 244 -4.05 -28.72 -2.70
N LYS A 245 -4.56 -28.84 -3.92
CA LYS A 245 -5.16 -30.09 -4.42
C LYS A 245 -4.10 -30.88 -5.16
N VAL A 246 -3.80 -32.09 -4.68
CA VAL A 246 -2.72 -32.93 -5.20
C VAL A 246 -3.29 -34.29 -5.59
N THR A 247 -3.05 -34.75 -6.81
CA THR A 247 -3.41 -36.13 -7.21
C THR A 247 -2.15 -36.94 -7.42
N VAL A 248 -2.07 -38.12 -6.80
CA VAL A 248 -0.97 -39.08 -6.97
C VAL A 248 -1.42 -40.34 -7.69
N ASP A 249 -0.45 -41.09 -8.24
CA ASP A 249 -0.71 -42.33 -8.97
C ASP A 249 -1.01 -43.55 -8.09
N LYS A 250 -0.48 -43.62 -6.87
CA LYS A 250 -0.61 -44.78 -5.96
C LYS A 250 -0.28 -44.45 -4.50
N LEU A 251 -0.59 -45.33 -3.57
CA LEU A 251 -0.45 -45.11 -2.12
C LEU A 251 0.85 -45.68 -1.53
N THR A 252 1.96 -45.57 -2.28
CA THR A 252 3.26 -46.16 -1.90
C THR A 252 4.39 -45.13 -1.83
N LEU A 253 5.57 -45.58 -1.40
CA LEU A 253 6.76 -44.73 -1.30
C LEU A 253 7.22 -44.16 -2.65
N SER A 254 6.89 -44.83 -3.77
CA SER A 254 7.25 -44.43 -5.14
C SER A 254 6.15 -43.63 -5.85
N ALA A 255 5.21 -43.06 -5.08
CA ALA A 255 4.13 -42.23 -5.62
C ALA A 255 4.66 -41.02 -6.41
N THR A 256 3.95 -40.69 -7.48
CA THR A 256 4.26 -39.59 -8.40
C THR A 256 3.08 -38.62 -8.43
N VAL A 257 3.36 -37.33 -8.34
CA VAL A 257 2.35 -36.27 -8.45
C VAL A 257 1.93 -36.16 -9.92
N ILE A 258 0.66 -36.47 -10.20
CA ILE A 258 0.06 -36.38 -11.55
C ILE A 258 -0.39 -34.94 -11.81
N THR A 259 -1.04 -34.32 -10.82
CA THR A 259 -1.48 -32.93 -10.87
C THR A 259 -1.34 -32.30 -9.50
N GLU A 260 -0.97 -31.02 -9.48
CA GLU A 260 -1.03 -30.16 -8.31
C GLU A 260 -1.72 -28.84 -8.68
N ASN A 261 -2.45 -28.27 -7.73
CA ASN A 261 -2.98 -26.92 -7.81
C ASN A 261 -2.98 -26.30 -6.42
N CYS A 262 -1.94 -25.54 -6.11
CA CYS A 262 -1.81 -24.78 -4.86
C CYS A 262 -2.35 -23.35 -4.99
N VAL A 263 -3.26 -22.98 -4.08
CA VAL A 263 -3.78 -21.62 -3.93
C VAL A 263 -3.26 -21.04 -2.62
N THR A 264 -2.44 -20.01 -2.71
CA THR A 264 -2.01 -19.20 -1.56
C THR A 264 -3.12 -18.22 -1.18
N GLU A 265 -3.63 -18.29 0.05
CA GLU A 265 -4.56 -17.30 0.61
C GLU A 265 -3.87 -15.93 0.79
N ASP A 266 -4.60 -14.92 1.27
CA ASP A 266 -4.00 -13.64 1.60
C ASP A 266 -3.20 -13.70 2.90
N ILE A 267 -2.12 -12.92 2.96
CA ILE A 267 -1.18 -12.93 4.09
C ILE A 267 -1.79 -12.18 5.28
N ALA A 268 -1.88 -12.87 6.42
CA ALA A 268 -2.27 -12.26 7.69
C ALA A 268 -1.06 -11.78 8.49
N VAL A 269 -1.20 -10.65 9.18
CA VAL A 269 -0.24 -10.19 10.21
C VAL A 269 -0.60 -10.85 11.54
N LEU A 270 0.41 -11.35 12.26
CA LEU A 270 0.30 -11.86 13.63
C LEU A 270 0.68 -10.79 14.67
#